data_AF-A0AAP0BIZ5-F1
#
_entry.id   AF-A0AAP0BIZ5-F1
#
_cell.length_a   1.000
_cell.length_b   1.000
_cell.length_c   1.000
_cell.angle_alpha   90.00
_cell.angle_beta   90.00
_cell.angle_gamma   90.00
#
_symmetry.space_group_name_H-M   'P 1'
#
loop_
_entity.id
_entity.type
_entity.pdbx_description
1 polymer ?
#
loop_
_entity_poly.entity_id
_entity_poly.type
_entity_poly.pdbx_seq_one_letter_code
_entity_poly.pdbx_strand_id
1 'polypeptide(L)'
;MAAVYNLFIINKSGGLIFYKDYGSAKRMDTNDSLRLASLWHSMHAISQQLSPTIGCFGIELLQADNFDLHCFQSLTGTPFLDDV
;
A
#
# COMPACT_ATOMS: atom_id res chain seq x y z
N MET A 1 11.94 17.75 -3.13
CA MET A 1 12.65 16.58 -2.57
C MET A 1 11.55 15.57 -2.28
N ALA A 2 11.49 14.46 -3.01
CA ALA A 2 10.52 13.40 -2.70
C ALA A 2 10.94 12.77 -1.37
N ALA A 3 10.03 12.71 -0.41
CA ALA A 3 10.30 12.20 0.93
C ALA A 3 9.24 11.15 1.23
N VAL A 4 9.67 9.94 1.58
CA VAL A 4 8.74 8.89 2.02
C VAL A 4 8.19 9.29 3.39
N TYR A 5 6.89 9.46 3.51
CA TYR A 5 6.20 9.79 4.77
C TYR A 5 5.84 8.55 5.57
N ASN A 6 5.33 7.51 4.91
CA ASN A 6 4.88 6.30 5.55
C ASN A 6 5.36 5.06 4.80
N LEU A 7 5.68 4.00 5.54
CA LEU A 7 5.98 2.67 5.01
C LEU A 7 5.13 1.61 5.70
N PHE A 8 4.43 0.82 4.89
CA PHE A 8 3.62 -0.30 5.31
C PHE A 8 4.15 -1.59 4.66
N ILE A 9 4.28 -2.64 5.45
CA ILE A 9 4.52 -3.99 4.96
C ILE A 9 3.29 -4.81 5.29
N ILE A 10 2.64 -5.33 4.25
CA ILE A 10 1.37 -6.05 4.37
C ILE A 10 1.65 -7.52 4.06
N ASN A 11 1.04 -8.43 4.82
CA ASN A 11 1.17 -9.86 4.57
C ASN A 11 0.31 -10.29 3.36
N LYS A 12 0.49 -11.53 2.92
CA LYS A 12 -0.27 -12.11 1.81
C LYS A 12 -1.79 -12.18 2.06
N SER A 13 -2.22 -12.16 3.32
CA SER A 13 -3.63 -12.19 3.73
C SER A 13 -4.24 -10.79 3.91
N GLY A 14 -3.50 -9.72 3.63
CA GLY A 14 -3.96 -8.33 3.79
C GLY A 14 -3.77 -7.70 5.18
N GLY A 15 -3.15 -8.41 6.12
CA GLY A 15 -2.84 -7.91 7.45
C GLY A 15 -1.54 -7.11 7.49
N LEU A 16 -1.52 -6.00 8.22
CA LEU A 16 -0.31 -5.19 8.43
C LEU A 16 0.71 -5.93 9.30
N ILE A 17 1.93 -6.14 8.77
CA ILE A 17 3.07 -6.73 9.50
C ILE A 17 3.90 -5.62 10.16
N PHE A 18 4.12 -4.53 9.44
CA PHE A 18 5.00 -3.46 9.87
C PHE A 18 4.46 -2.12 9.39
N TYR A 19 4.53 -1.11 10.27
CA TYR A 19 4.22 0.27 9.94
C TYR A 19 5.25 1.19 10.56
N LYS A 20 5.83 2.03 9.71
CA LYS A 20 6.78 3.06 10.11
C LYS A 20 6.37 4.39 9.49
N ASP A 21 6.25 5.38 10.37
CA ASP A 21 6.08 6.77 10.03
C ASP A 21 7.46 7.46 10.06
N TYR A 22 7.77 8.18 8.99
CA TYR A 22 8.97 9.00 8.81
C TYR A 22 8.64 10.50 8.72
N GLY A 23 7.36 10.84 8.69
CA GLY A 23 6.89 12.20 8.58
C GLY A 23 6.98 12.96 9.90
N SER A 24 6.85 14.29 9.80
CA SER A 24 6.65 15.17 10.96
C SER A 24 5.17 15.30 11.35
N ALA A 25 4.28 14.65 10.60
CA ALA A 25 2.84 14.66 10.83
C ALA A 25 2.45 13.72 11.98
N LYS A 26 1.19 13.82 12.42
CA LYS A 26 0.65 12.94 13.46
C LYS A 26 0.62 11.50 12.92
N ARG A 27 1.35 10.61 13.59
CA ARG A 27 1.32 9.17 13.31
C ARG A 27 -0.11 8.64 13.31
N MET A 28 -0.42 7.83 12.30
CA MET A 28 -1.70 7.15 12.20
C MET A 28 -1.91 6.18 13.38
N ASP A 29 -3.14 6.10 13.89
CA ASP A 29 -3.48 5.12 14.93
C ASP A 29 -3.31 3.69 14.40
N THR A 30 -3.00 2.76 15.30
CA THR A 30 -2.83 1.35 14.97
C THR A 30 -4.03 0.79 14.21
N ASN A 31 -5.27 1.11 14.62
CA ASN A 31 -6.46 0.60 13.95
C ASN A 31 -6.61 1.16 12.54
N ASP A 32 -6.27 2.43 12.35
CA ASP A 32 -6.36 3.08 11.05
C ASP A 32 -5.30 2.51 10.09
N SER A 33 -4.09 2.24 10.58
CA SER A 33 -3.05 1.56 9.79
C SER A 33 -3.46 0.13 9.38
N LEU A 34 -4.12 -0.62 10.27
CA LEU A 34 -4.65 -1.96 9.97
C LEU A 34 -5.77 -1.91 8.93
N ARG A 35 -6.66 -0.92 9.03
CA ARG A 35 -7.73 -0.69 8.07
C ARG A 35 -7.16 -0.35 6.70
N LEU A 36 -6.18 0.57 6.63
CA LEU A 36 -5.54 0.97 5.38
C LEU A 36 -4.89 -0.23 4.68
N ALA A 37 -4.15 -1.06 5.41
CA ALA A 37 -3.56 -2.29 4.87
C ALA A 37 -4.62 -3.24 4.27
N SER A 38 -5.72 -3.45 5.01
CA SER A 38 -6.82 -4.34 4.57
C SER A 38 -7.56 -3.80 3.35
N LEU A 39 -7.76 -2.48 3.29
CA LEU A 39 -8.38 -1.78 2.16
C LEU A 39 -7.48 -1.86 0.93
N TRP A 40 -6.19 -1.57 1.08
CA TRP A 40 -5.21 -1.69 0.00
C TRP A 40 -5.22 -3.10 -0.60
N HIS A 41 -5.16 -4.12 0.25
CA HIS A 41 -5.16 -5.52 -0.20
C HIS A 41 -6.40 -5.87 -1.03
N SER A 42 -7.58 -5.46 -0.56
CA SER A 42 -8.85 -5.71 -1.27
C SER A 42 -8.89 -4.97 -2.61
N MET A 43 -8.48 -3.69 -2.61
CA MET A 43 -8.45 -2.85 -3.81
C MET A 43 -7.46 -3.40 -4.86
N HIS A 44 -6.28 -3.82 -4.42
CA HIS A 44 -5.25 -4.42 -5.27
C HIS A 44 -5.76 -5.73 -5.90
N ALA A 45 -6.43 -6.60 -5.14
CA ALA A 45 -7.01 -7.84 -5.64
C ALA A 45 -8.17 -7.62 -6.63
N ILE A 46 -9.04 -6.64 -6.36
CA ILE A 46 -10.15 -6.28 -7.28
C ILE A 46 -9.58 -5.71 -8.58
N SER A 47 -8.55 -4.87 -8.51
CA SER A 47 -7.89 -4.30 -9.69
C SER A 47 -7.32 -5.38 -10.62
N GLN A 48 -6.80 -6.48 -10.08
CA GLN A 48 -6.34 -7.62 -10.88
C GLN A 48 -7.48 -8.26 -11.69
N GLN A 49 -8.67 -8.36 -11.09
CA GLN A 49 -9.85 -8.95 -11.75
C GLN A 49 -10.48 -8.02 -12.78
N LEU A 50 -10.39 -6.71 -12.55
CA LEU A 50 -10.94 -5.69 -13.46
C LEU A 50 -10.03 -5.38 -14.65
N SER A 51 -8.78 -5.83 -14.63
CA SER A 51 -7.83 -5.52 -15.70
C SER A 51 -8.33 -6.02 -17.05
N PRO A 52 -8.42 -5.16 -18.08
CA PRO A 52 -8.80 -5.57 -19.44
C PRO A 52 -7.63 -6.27 -20.17
N THR A 53 -6.42 -6.20 -19.63
CA THR A 53 -5.19 -6.72 -20.25
C THR A 53 -4.59 -7.85 -19.43
N ILE A 54 -4.07 -8.85 -20.14
CA ILE A 54 -3.33 -9.97 -19.56
C ILE A 54 -1.99 -9.44 -19.03
N GLY A 55 -1.62 -9.83 -17.81
CA GLY A 55 -0.34 -9.45 -17.20
C GLY A 55 -0.38 -8.23 -16.28
N CYS A 56 -1.55 -7.69 -15.95
CA CYS A 56 -1.66 -6.72 -14.86
C CYS A 56 -1.73 -7.45 -13.51
N PHE A 57 -0.80 -7.11 -12.63
CA PHE A 57 -0.67 -7.73 -11.31
C PHE A 57 -1.22 -6.85 -10.19
N GLY A 58 -2.16 -5.95 -10.50
CA GLY A 58 -2.85 -5.11 -9.51
C GLY A 58 -2.38 -3.67 -9.56
N ILE A 59 -2.53 -2.97 -8.44
CA ILE A 59 -2.22 -1.53 -8.33
C ILE A 59 -0.76 -1.36 -7.93
N GLU A 60 -0.02 -0.60 -8.73
CA GLU A 60 1.38 -0.22 -8.49
C GLU A 60 1.51 1.22 -7.97
N LEU A 61 0.57 2.10 -8.34
CA LEU A 61 0.50 3.49 -7.92
C LEU A 61 -0.96 3.91 -7.73
N LEU A 62 -1.25 4.52 -6.58
CA LEU A 62 -2.49 5.23 -6.33
C LEU A 62 -2.16 6.68 -5.95
N GLN A 63 -2.48 7.60 -6.86
CA GLN A 63 -2.18 9.01 -6.74
C GLN A 63 -3.42 9.79 -6.26
N ALA A 64 -3.23 10.71 -5.32
CA ALA A 64 -4.26 11.63 -4.83
C ALA A 64 -3.70 13.05 -4.73
N ASP A 65 -4.56 14.03 -4.41
CA ASP A 65 -4.14 15.44 -4.34
C ASP A 65 -3.02 15.71 -3.31
N ASN A 66 -2.94 14.87 -2.27
CA ASN A 66 -2.12 15.11 -1.08
C ASN A 66 -1.11 13.98 -0.80
N PHE A 67 -1.17 12.88 -1.53
CA PHE A 67 -0.35 11.70 -1.24
C PHE A 67 -0.27 10.78 -2.46
N ASP A 68 0.87 10.10 -2.59
CA ASP A 68 1.12 9.12 -3.63
C ASP A 68 1.48 7.78 -2.99
N LEU A 69 0.60 6.78 -3.12
CA LEU A 69 0.84 5.43 -2.60
C LEU A 69 1.46 4.55 -3.68
N HIS A 70 2.72 4.18 -3.48
CA HIS A 70 3.48 3.26 -4.32
C HIS A 70 3.45 1.86 -3.74
N CYS A 71 3.19 0.85 -4.58
CA CYS A 71 3.17 -0.54 -4.17
C CYS A 71 4.18 -1.37 -4.95
N PHE A 72 5.12 -1.96 -4.21
CA PHE A 72 6.04 -2.96 -4.69
C PHE A 72 5.69 -4.32 -4.12
N GLN A 73 5.40 -5.30 -4.99
CA GLN A 73 5.24 -6.68 -4.57
C GLN A 73 6.54 -7.45 -4.77
N SER A 74 7.07 -8.06 -3.70
CA SER A 74 8.26 -8.91 -3.81
C SER A 74 7.98 -10.21 -4.58
N LEU A 75 9.05 -10.89 -5.01
CA LEU A 75 8.96 -12.22 -5.65
C LEU A 75 8.28 -13.27 -4.76
N THR A 76 8.34 -13.11 -3.43
CA THR A 76 7.66 -13.99 -2.47
C THR A 76 6.18 -13.62 -2.28
N GLY A 77 5.70 -12.55 -2.92
CA GLY A 77 4.32 -12.08 -2.83
C GLY A 77 4.04 -11.19 -1.61
N THR A 78 5.06 -10.59 -0.99
CA THR A 78 4.89 -9.65 0.12
C THR A 78 4.79 -8.23 -0.44
N PRO A 79 3.63 -7.55 -0.30
CA PRO A 79 3.48 -6.16 -0.69
C PRO A 79 4.14 -5.18 0.30
N PHE A 80 4.91 -4.25 -0.27
CA PHE A 80 5.49 -3.08 0.36
C PHE A 80 4.76 -1.87 -0.20
N LEU A 81 4.22 -1.05 0.68
CA LEU A 81 3.47 0.15 0.31
C LEU A 81 4.14 1.36 0.95
N ASP A 82 4.57 2.30 0.13
CA ASP A 82 5.19 3.55 0.56
C ASP A 82 4.37 4.76 0.11
N ASP A 83 4.34 5.77 0.96
CA ASP A 83 3.62 7.03 0.78
C ASP A 83 4.64 8.15 0.56
N VAL A 84 4.56 8.86 -0.56
CA VAL A 84 5.55 9.84 -1.04
C VAL A 84 4.98 11.24 -1.16
#